data_AF-A0A524IQM8-F1
#
_entry.id   AF-A0A524IQM8-F1
#
_cell.length_a   1.000
_cell.length_b   1.000
_cell.length_c   1.000
_cell.angle_alpha   90.00
_cell.angle_beta   90.00
_cell.angle_gamma   90.00
#
_symmetry.space_group_name_H-M   'P 1'
#
loop_
_entity.id
_entity.type
_entity.pdbx_description
1 polymer ?
#
loop_
_entity_poly.entity_id
_entity_poly.type
_entity_poly.pdbx_seq_one_letter_code
_entity_poly.pdbx_strand_id
1 'polypeptide(L)'
;MAGILISNGLTEADQCSDGGLLSSGGASACGLEASRSIVIEWQNRFDNLIINTSQSRGVPAQLLKNLFAVESQFWPGIYEGDQEVGLGQLTENGADTTLLWNSDFYTQFCPLVLQQGVCAKGYVHLLPGEQAMLRGALVLRANASCAGCPLGIDLSRADFSIEIFAETLLANCEQVGRMVRNTTQEQPGRVVEYEDLWRFTLSNYNAGPGCLSMALRSAWDKTGQLTWTTVSDQFSPVCRPTVEYVERISHPPVVNAVES
;
A
#
# COMPACT_ATOMS: atom_id res chain seq x y z
N MET A 1 14.18 -7.60 1.92
CA MET A 1 14.10 -8.45 0.71
C MET A 1 15.32 -9.32 0.50
N ALA A 2 16.56 -8.79 0.39
CA ALA A 2 17.75 -9.62 0.09
C ALA A 2 17.90 -10.87 0.98
N GLY A 3 17.68 -10.74 2.30
CA GLY A 3 17.73 -11.89 3.21
C GLY A 3 16.70 -12.99 2.89
N ILE A 4 15.51 -12.60 2.41
CA ILE A 4 14.47 -13.53 1.96
C ILE A 4 14.94 -14.27 0.71
N LEU A 5 15.55 -13.55 -0.25
CA LEU A 5 16.04 -14.14 -1.49
C LEU A 5 17.17 -15.15 -1.23
N ILE A 6 18.13 -14.79 -0.35
CA ILE A 6 19.20 -15.71 0.09
C ILE A 6 18.60 -16.93 0.80
N SER A 7 17.70 -16.71 1.76
CA SER A 7 17.09 -17.80 2.54
C SER A 7 16.27 -18.77 1.70
N ASN A 8 15.72 -18.29 0.57
CA ASN A 8 14.98 -19.12 -0.39
C ASN A 8 15.87 -19.69 -1.51
N GLY A 9 17.19 -19.49 -1.46
CA GLY A 9 18.14 -20.04 -2.43
C GLY A 9 18.06 -19.40 -3.82
N LEU A 10 17.49 -18.20 -3.94
CA LEU A 10 17.43 -17.46 -5.21
C LEU A 10 18.74 -16.77 -5.58
N THR A 11 19.61 -16.59 -4.59
CA THR A 11 20.97 -16.11 -4.78
C THR A 11 21.86 -16.79 -3.78
N GLU A 12 23.00 -17.25 -4.25
CA GLU A 12 24.05 -17.78 -3.39
C GLU A 12 24.91 -16.61 -2.88
N ALA A 13 25.37 -16.71 -1.64
CA ALA A 13 26.22 -15.73 -0.99
C ALA A 13 27.45 -16.42 -0.38
N ASP A 14 27.95 -17.45 -1.05
CA ASP A 14 29.06 -18.31 -0.60
C ASP A 14 30.37 -17.54 -0.39
N GLN A 15 30.53 -16.40 -1.07
CA GLN A 15 31.63 -15.46 -0.88
C GLN A 15 31.56 -14.72 0.47
N CYS A 16 30.41 -14.71 1.12
CA CYS A 16 30.20 -14.06 2.41
C CYS A 16 30.47 -15.06 3.54
N SER A 17 31.33 -14.68 4.49
CA SER A 17 31.71 -15.56 5.61
C SER A 17 30.54 -15.97 6.52
N ASP A 18 29.45 -15.21 6.49
CA ASP A 18 28.19 -15.44 7.21
C ASP A 18 27.10 -16.06 6.32
N GLY A 19 27.44 -16.50 5.10
CA GLY A 19 26.47 -16.95 4.10
C GLY A 19 25.51 -15.83 3.65
N GLY A 20 25.88 -14.57 3.86
CA GLY A 20 25.11 -13.39 3.48
C GLY A 20 23.96 -13.03 4.42
N LEU A 21 23.79 -13.72 5.55
CA LEU A 21 22.68 -13.52 6.48
C LEU A 21 23.15 -13.12 7.89
N LEU A 22 22.44 -12.18 8.49
CA LEU A 22 22.52 -11.85 9.91
C LEU A 22 21.71 -12.86 10.73
N SER A 23 21.95 -12.92 12.04
CA SER A 23 21.20 -13.78 12.96
C SER A 23 19.70 -13.47 13.02
N SER A 24 19.29 -12.27 12.60
CA SER A 24 17.88 -11.86 12.46
C SER A 24 17.19 -12.37 11.19
N GLY A 25 17.91 -13.05 10.28
CA GLY A 25 17.40 -13.43 8.95
C GLY A 25 17.46 -12.30 7.91
N GLY A 26 17.85 -11.09 8.32
CA GLY A 26 18.18 -10.01 7.39
C GLY A 26 19.47 -10.29 6.62
N ALA A 27 19.66 -9.67 5.45
CA ALA A 27 20.93 -9.77 4.73
C ALA A 27 22.02 -8.96 5.43
N SER A 28 23.24 -9.48 5.48
CA SER A 28 24.42 -8.72 5.87
C SER A 28 24.84 -7.74 4.78
N ALA A 29 25.82 -6.86 5.06
CA ALA A 29 26.34 -5.95 4.03
C ALA A 29 26.89 -6.71 2.80
N CYS A 30 27.57 -7.83 3.04
CA CYS A 30 28.03 -8.71 1.97
C CYS A 30 26.86 -9.38 1.24
N GLY A 31 25.86 -9.89 1.99
CA GLY A 31 24.66 -10.50 1.39
C GLY A 31 23.85 -9.53 0.54
N LEU A 32 23.76 -8.26 0.94
CA LEU A 32 23.11 -7.20 0.16
C LEU A 32 23.81 -6.99 -1.18
N GLU A 33 25.14 -6.94 -1.19
CA GLU A 33 25.92 -6.79 -2.44
C GLU A 33 25.80 -8.04 -3.32
N ALA A 34 25.91 -9.23 -2.72
CA ALA A 34 25.74 -10.51 -3.40
C ALA A 34 24.36 -10.62 -4.08
N SER A 35 23.32 -10.12 -3.42
CA SER A 35 21.93 -10.21 -3.90
C SER A 35 21.53 -9.04 -4.81
N ARG A 36 22.41 -8.07 -5.06
CA ARG A 36 22.02 -6.78 -5.64
C ARG A 36 21.31 -6.92 -6.99
N SER A 37 21.83 -7.77 -7.87
CA SER A 37 21.24 -8.01 -9.20
C SER A 37 19.86 -8.64 -9.11
N ILE A 38 19.72 -9.72 -8.34
CA ILE A 38 18.44 -10.43 -8.20
C ILE A 38 17.38 -9.59 -7.48
N VAL A 39 17.81 -8.72 -6.56
CA VAL A 39 16.97 -7.73 -5.88
C VAL A 39 16.40 -6.73 -6.87
N ILE A 40 17.20 -6.26 -7.83
CA ILE A 40 16.75 -5.33 -8.87
C ILE A 40 15.82 -6.05 -9.83
N GLU A 41 16.17 -7.25 -10.29
CA GLU A 41 15.34 -8.06 -11.18
C GLU A 41 13.96 -8.36 -10.56
N TRP A 42 13.94 -8.77 -9.29
CA TRP A 42 12.71 -9.06 -8.57
C TRP A 42 11.81 -7.84 -8.42
N GLN A 43 12.37 -6.65 -8.16
CA GLN A 43 11.57 -5.42 -8.09
C GLN A 43 11.02 -5.04 -9.47
N ASN A 44 11.89 -5.06 -10.48
CA ASN A 44 11.56 -4.60 -11.82
C ASN A 44 10.56 -5.52 -12.55
N ARG A 45 10.39 -6.78 -12.11
CA ARG A 45 9.36 -7.69 -12.65
C ARG A 45 7.95 -7.08 -12.61
N PHE A 46 7.69 -6.21 -11.63
CA PHE A 46 6.39 -5.59 -11.42
C PHE A 46 6.21 -4.27 -12.18
N ASP A 47 7.28 -3.71 -12.75
CA ASP A 47 7.28 -2.34 -13.30
C ASP A 47 6.25 -2.15 -14.41
N ASN A 48 6.20 -3.07 -15.39
CA ASN A 48 5.25 -2.97 -16.48
C ASN A 48 3.80 -3.01 -15.98
N LEU A 49 3.52 -3.85 -14.97
CA LEU A 49 2.18 -3.94 -14.41
C LEU A 49 1.84 -2.69 -13.58
N ILE A 50 2.79 -2.15 -12.81
CA ILE A 50 2.62 -0.88 -12.10
C ILE A 50 2.33 0.27 -13.09
N ILE A 51 3.06 0.34 -14.21
CA ILE A 51 2.84 1.35 -15.25
C ILE A 51 1.47 1.19 -15.90
N ASN A 52 1.08 -0.04 -16.26
CA ASN A 52 -0.23 -0.30 -16.86
C ASN A 52 -1.39 0.02 -15.90
N THR A 53 -1.27 -0.37 -14.63
CA THR A 53 -2.23 -0.02 -13.58
C THR A 53 -2.29 1.48 -13.37
N SER A 54 -1.14 2.17 -13.35
CA SER A 54 -1.07 3.62 -13.25
C SER A 54 -1.83 4.32 -14.39
N GLN A 55 -1.61 3.88 -15.63
CA GLN A 55 -2.27 4.44 -16.80
C GLN A 55 -3.78 4.20 -16.82
N SER A 56 -4.22 3.02 -16.37
CA SER A 56 -5.64 2.64 -16.39
C SER A 56 -6.44 3.21 -15.21
N ARG A 57 -5.81 3.37 -14.04
CA ARG A 57 -6.47 3.79 -12.79
C ARG A 57 -6.19 5.24 -12.39
N GLY A 58 -5.21 5.90 -13.02
CA GLY A 58 -4.85 7.29 -12.73
C GLY A 58 -4.08 7.50 -11.43
N VAL A 59 -3.55 6.43 -10.82
CA VAL A 59 -2.65 6.50 -9.66
C VAL A 59 -1.21 6.66 -10.15
N PRO A 60 -0.37 7.55 -9.62
CA PRO A 60 1.02 7.69 -10.09
C PRO A 60 1.83 6.39 -9.96
N ALA A 61 2.49 5.96 -11.05
CA ALA A 61 3.31 4.74 -11.06
C ALA A 61 4.42 4.78 -10.00
N GLN A 62 5.08 5.93 -9.86
CA GLN A 62 6.13 6.11 -8.86
C GLN A 62 5.59 5.98 -7.43
N LEU A 63 4.38 6.47 -7.17
CA LEU A 63 3.73 6.33 -5.87
C LEU A 63 3.49 4.85 -5.54
N LEU A 64 2.94 4.08 -6.49
CA LEU A 64 2.74 2.63 -6.31
C LEU A 64 4.07 1.89 -6.09
N LYS A 65 5.10 2.21 -6.89
CA LYS A 65 6.42 1.59 -6.75
C LYS A 65 7.04 1.88 -5.37
N ASN A 66 6.96 3.14 -4.91
CA ASN A 66 7.49 3.55 -3.61
C ASN A 66 6.69 2.94 -2.45
N LEU A 67 5.37 2.85 -2.58
CA LEU A 67 4.51 2.20 -1.60
C LEU A 67 4.95 0.75 -1.41
N PHE A 68 5.06 -0.04 -2.48
CA PHE A 68 5.47 -1.45 -2.37
C PHE A 68 6.91 -1.63 -1.86
N ALA A 69 7.81 -0.69 -2.17
CA ALA A 69 9.15 -0.68 -1.61
C ALA A 69 9.14 -0.51 -0.07
N VAL A 70 8.27 0.38 0.44
CA VAL A 70 8.15 0.68 1.86
C VAL A 70 7.39 -0.40 2.63
N GLU A 71 6.30 -0.91 2.06
CA GLU A 71 5.38 -1.85 2.71
C GLU A 71 5.93 -3.27 2.76
N SER A 72 6.44 -3.76 1.63
CA SER A 72 6.82 -5.16 1.51
C SER A 72 8.25 -5.37 0.99
N GLN A 73 8.95 -4.29 0.64
CA GLN A 73 10.20 -4.39 -0.10
C GLN A 73 10.03 -5.28 -1.35
N PHE A 74 8.86 -5.21 -2.00
CA PHE A 74 8.43 -6.06 -3.12
C PHE A 74 8.28 -7.56 -2.84
N TRP A 75 8.23 -7.99 -1.58
CA TRP A 75 7.90 -9.37 -1.23
C TRP A 75 6.39 -9.55 -1.05
N PRO A 76 5.67 -10.25 -1.93
CA PRO A 76 4.21 -10.28 -1.90
C PRO A 76 3.61 -11.28 -0.88
N GLY A 77 4.46 -11.98 -0.11
CA GLY A 77 4.03 -12.93 0.91
C GLY A 77 3.72 -12.28 2.25
N ILE A 78 3.20 -13.08 3.18
CA ILE A 78 3.00 -12.69 4.58
C ILE A 78 4.33 -12.76 5.34
N TYR A 79 4.61 -11.77 6.17
CA TYR A 79 5.66 -11.80 7.17
C TYR A 79 5.15 -12.46 8.46
N GLU A 80 5.99 -13.25 9.15
CA GLU A 80 5.55 -14.04 10.31
C GLU A 80 4.91 -13.16 11.40
N GLY A 81 3.64 -13.44 11.72
CA GLY A 81 2.88 -12.74 12.77
C GLY A 81 1.98 -11.60 12.28
N ASP A 82 2.06 -11.22 11.00
CA ASP A 82 1.28 -10.11 10.46
C ASP A 82 -0.10 -10.55 9.93
N GLN A 83 -1.10 -9.69 10.17
CA GLN A 83 -2.45 -9.81 9.60
C GLN A 83 -2.56 -9.11 8.22
N GLU A 84 -1.46 -8.54 7.76
CA GLU A 84 -1.33 -7.76 6.54
C GLU A 84 -0.81 -8.64 5.40
N VAL A 85 -1.29 -8.41 4.18
CA VAL A 85 -1.00 -9.31 3.05
C VAL A 85 -0.64 -8.56 1.78
N GLY A 86 0.21 -9.17 0.94
CA GLY A 86 0.51 -8.70 -0.40
C GLY A 86 1.49 -7.52 -0.44
N LEU A 87 1.74 -7.00 -1.65
CA LEU A 87 2.77 -5.99 -1.91
C LEU A 87 2.58 -4.68 -1.12
N GLY A 88 1.35 -4.30 -0.84
CA GLY A 88 1.00 -3.11 -0.07
C GLY A 88 0.45 -3.39 1.33
N GLN A 89 0.59 -4.62 1.86
CA GLN A 89 0.21 -4.95 3.24
C GLN A 89 -1.27 -4.64 3.58
N LEU A 90 -2.21 -5.22 2.82
CA LEU A 90 -3.65 -4.98 3.00
C LEU A 90 -4.16 -5.63 4.30
N THR A 91 -4.87 -4.84 5.13
CA THR A 91 -5.62 -5.31 6.30
C THR A 91 -7.11 -5.53 6.00
N GLU A 92 -7.85 -6.17 6.91
CA GLU A 92 -9.32 -6.21 6.85
C GLU A 92 -9.93 -4.78 6.87
N ASN A 93 -9.37 -3.86 7.67
CA ASN A 93 -9.83 -2.47 7.72
C ASN A 93 -9.53 -1.69 6.41
N GLY A 94 -8.39 -1.98 5.78
CA GLY A 94 -8.06 -1.46 4.44
C GLY A 94 -9.02 -2.00 3.38
N ALA A 95 -9.40 -3.28 3.48
CA ALA A 95 -10.42 -3.88 2.62
C ALA A 95 -11.80 -3.24 2.83
N ASP A 96 -12.19 -2.96 4.08
CA ASP A 96 -13.42 -2.23 4.40
C ASP A 96 -13.43 -0.86 3.74
N THR A 97 -12.34 -0.10 3.91
CA THR A 97 -12.16 1.23 3.31
C THR A 97 -12.26 1.15 1.79
N THR A 98 -11.62 0.16 1.17
CA THR A 98 -11.65 -0.05 -0.28
C THR A 98 -13.07 -0.26 -0.79
N LEU A 99 -13.80 -1.20 -0.19
CA LEU A 99 -15.16 -1.56 -0.61
C LEU A 99 -16.19 -0.46 -0.29
N LEU A 100 -15.92 0.34 0.74
CA LEU A 100 -16.79 1.44 1.16
C LEU A 100 -16.64 2.68 0.28
N TRP A 101 -15.40 3.07 -0.03
CA TRP A 101 -15.11 4.37 -0.67
C TRP A 101 -14.87 4.27 -2.17
N ASN A 102 -14.67 3.07 -2.72
CA ASN A 102 -14.53 2.85 -4.15
C ASN A 102 -15.72 2.04 -4.68
N SER A 103 -16.81 2.75 -5.02
CA SER A 103 -18.07 2.15 -5.47
C SER A 103 -17.92 1.35 -6.77
N ASP A 104 -17.04 1.81 -7.67
CA ASP A 104 -16.84 1.19 -8.97
C ASP A 104 -16.11 -0.14 -8.82
N PHE A 105 -15.09 -0.18 -7.96
CA PHE A 105 -14.43 -1.42 -7.58
C PHE A 105 -15.39 -2.37 -6.86
N TYR A 106 -16.16 -1.89 -5.86
CA TYR A 106 -17.14 -2.71 -5.16
C TYR A 106 -18.15 -3.36 -6.12
N THR A 107 -18.65 -2.61 -7.10
CA THR A 107 -19.65 -3.08 -8.08
C THR A 107 -19.11 -4.21 -8.94
N GLN A 108 -17.82 -4.20 -9.27
CA GLN A 108 -17.14 -5.25 -10.02
C GLN A 108 -16.77 -6.44 -9.12
N PHE A 109 -16.34 -6.18 -7.89
CA PHE A 109 -15.81 -7.18 -6.99
C PHE A 109 -16.90 -8.03 -6.33
N CYS A 110 -17.97 -7.40 -5.84
CA CYS A 110 -18.99 -8.07 -5.05
C CYS A 110 -19.63 -9.28 -5.76
N PRO A 111 -20.01 -9.22 -7.05
CA PRO A 111 -20.61 -10.34 -7.76
C PRO A 111 -19.70 -11.57 -7.91
N LEU A 112 -18.39 -11.42 -7.64
CA LEU A 112 -17.44 -12.52 -7.65
C LEU A 112 -17.42 -13.31 -6.32
N VAL A 113 -18.21 -12.86 -5.33
CA VAL A 113 -18.26 -13.44 -3.98
C VAL A 113 -19.70 -13.68 -3.52
N LEU A 114 -20.59 -12.71 -3.77
CA LEU A 114 -21.99 -12.73 -3.36
C LEU A 114 -22.93 -12.69 -4.57
N GLN A 115 -24.20 -13.01 -4.35
CA GLN A 115 -25.22 -12.94 -5.40
C GLN A 115 -25.47 -11.49 -5.85
N GLN A 116 -25.76 -11.30 -7.14
CA GLN A 116 -25.96 -9.98 -7.74
C GLN A 116 -27.05 -9.14 -7.03
N GLY A 117 -28.16 -9.75 -6.62
CA GLY A 117 -29.24 -9.06 -5.91
C GLY A 117 -28.84 -8.57 -4.51
N VAL A 118 -27.86 -9.21 -3.87
CA VAL A 118 -27.27 -8.75 -2.61
C VAL A 118 -26.35 -7.56 -2.90
N CYS A 119 -25.47 -7.68 -3.90
CA CYS A 119 -24.53 -6.63 -4.28
C CYS A 119 -25.20 -5.31 -4.68
N ALA A 120 -26.35 -5.39 -5.36
CA ALA A 120 -27.13 -4.24 -5.81
C ALA A 120 -27.62 -3.31 -4.67
N LYS A 121 -27.59 -3.77 -3.42
CA LYS A 121 -27.91 -2.94 -2.25
C LYS A 121 -26.85 -1.87 -1.97
N GLY A 122 -25.62 -2.06 -2.44
CA GLY A 122 -24.46 -1.24 -2.06
C GLY A 122 -23.81 -1.67 -0.74
N TYR A 123 -22.50 -1.47 -0.61
CA TYR A 123 -21.69 -2.02 0.50
C TYR A 123 -22.22 -1.66 1.90
N VAL A 124 -22.62 -0.40 2.11
CA VAL A 124 -23.13 0.11 3.40
C VAL A 124 -24.44 -0.57 3.84
N HIS A 125 -25.21 -1.09 2.90
CA HIS A 125 -26.52 -1.70 3.16
C HIS A 125 -26.48 -3.22 3.28
N LEU A 126 -25.29 -3.81 3.19
CA LEU A 126 -25.07 -5.24 3.40
C LEU A 126 -25.16 -5.60 4.90
N LEU A 127 -25.52 -6.85 5.17
CA LEU A 127 -25.44 -7.40 6.52
C LEU A 127 -23.97 -7.48 6.98
N PRO A 128 -23.69 -7.40 8.30
CA PRO A 128 -22.31 -7.48 8.80
C PRO A 128 -21.55 -8.72 8.33
N GLY A 129 -22.23 -9.87 8.22
CA GLY A 129 -21.64 -11.09 7.68
C GLY A 129 -21.31 -11.02 6.18
N GLU A 130 -22.13 -10.31 5.39
CA GLU A 130 -21.89 -10.10 3.96
C GLU A 130 -20.69 -9.16 3.74
N GLN A 131 -20.57 -8.09 4.54
CA GLN A 131 -19.39 -7.22 4.55
C GLN A 131 -18.13 -8.00 4.93
N ALA A 132 -18.18 -8.78 6.01
CA ALA A 132 -17.05 -9.61 6.44
C ALA A 132 -16.62 -10.63 5.36
N MET A 133 -17.58 -11.23 4.65
CA MET A 133 -17.27 -12.13 3.52
C MET A 133 -16.54 -11.39 2.39
N LEU A 134 -16.97 -10.19 2.03
CA LEU A 134 -16.30 -9.39 0.99
C LEU A 134 -14.90 -8.95 1.41
N ARG A 135 -14.73 -8.48 2.65
CA ARG A 135 -13.42 -8.09 3.18
C ARG A 135 -12.44 -9.27 3.20
N GLY A 136 -12.88 -10.41 3.74
CA GLY A 136 -12.08 -11.63 3.75
C GLY A 136 -11.72 -12.11 2.34
N ALA A 137 -12.66 -12.07 1.40
CA ALA A 137 -12.39 -12.43 0.00
C ALA A 137 -11.37 -11.50 -0.66
N LEU A 138 -11.40 -10.19 -0.34
CA LEU A 138 -10.45 -9.22 -0.89
C LEU A 138 -9.04 -9.43 -0.33
N VAL A 139 -8.93 -9.61 0.99
CA VAL A 139 -7.65 -9.95 1.66
C VAL A 139 -7.09 -11.24 1.09
N LEU A 140 -7.89 -12.30 0.93
CA LEU A 140 -7.44 -13.56 0.35
C LEU A 140 -6.95 -13.43 -1.10
N ARG A 141 -7.51 -12.50 -1.89
CA ARG A 141 -7.07 -12.22 -3.26
C ARG A 141 -5.77 -11.41 -3.32
N ALA A 142 -5.55 -10.52 -2.36
CA ALA A 142 -4.30 -9.78 -2.23
C ALA A 142 -3.14 -10.65 -1.69
N ASN A 143 -3.45 -11.74 -0.99
CA ASN A 143 -2.45 -12.64 -0.43
C ASN A 143 -1.83 -13.58 -1.49
N ALA A 144 -0.55 -13.36 -1.79
CA ALA A 144 0.21 -14.20 -2.71
C ALA A 144 0.86 -15.43 -2.05
N SER A 145 0.77 -15.60 -0.73
CA SER A 145 1.38 -16.75 -0.05
C SER A 145 0.72 -18.07 -0.45
N CYS A 146 1.52 -19.09 -0.74
CA CYS A 146 1.08 -20.36 -1.28
C CYS A 146 2.03 -21.50 -0.87
N ALA A 147 1.55 -22.44 -0.04
CA ALA A 147 2.38 -23.52 0.50
C ALA A 147 2.97 -24.48 -0.56
N GLY A 148 2.34 -24.61 -1.72
CA GLY A 148 2.79 -25.50 -2.80
C GLY A 148 3.49 -24.79 -3.96
N CYS A 149 3.67 -23.47 -3.90
CA CYS A 149 4.24 -22.69 -4.98
C CYS A 149 5.77 -22.58 -4.83
N PRO A 150 6.53 -22.41 -5.94
CA PRO A 150 7.93 -22.02 -5.85
C PRO A 150 8.09 -20.80 -4.94
N LEU A 151 9.08 -20.83 -4.03
CA LEU A 151 9.36 -19.76 -3.06
C LEU A 151 8.24 -19.48 -2.06
N GLY A 152 7.20 -20.32 -2.01
CA GLY A 152 6.02 -20.07 -1.21
C GLY A 152 5.11 -18.96 -1.75
N ILE A 153 5.28 -18.53 -3.00
CA ILE A 153 4.60 -17.37 -3.61
C ILE A 153 3.88 -17.74 -4.90
N ASP A 154 2.60 -17.41 -4.99
CA ASP A 154 1.82 -17.41 -6.23
C ASP A 154 2.01 -16.06 -6.94
N LEU A 155 2.90 -16.04 -7.94
CA LEU A 155 3.22 -14.83 -8.69
C LEU A 155 2.01 -14.28 -9.46
N SER A 156 1.05 -15.13 -9.86
CA SER A 156 -0.16 -14.64 -10.53
C SER A 156 -0.99 -13.79 -9.58
N ARG A 157 -1.15 -14.23 -8.32
CA ARG A 157 -1.82 -13.44 -7.28
C ARG A 157 -1.06 -12.17 -6.92
N ALA A 158 0.27 -12.24 -6.85
CA ALA A 158 1.10 -11.06 -6.62
C ALA A 158 0.86 -10.00 -7.71
N ASP A 159 0.81 -10.43 -8.97
CA ASP A 159 0.56 -9.55 -10.10
C ASP A 159 -0.86 -8.94 -10.01
N PHE A 160 -1.91 -9.76 -9.78
CA PHE A 160 -3.27 -9.24 -9.56
C PHE A 160 -3.40 -8.28 -8.37
N SER A 161 -2.59 -8.45 -7.33
CA SER A 161 -2.65 -7.61 -6.13
C SER A 161 -2.28 -6.15 -6.40
N ILE A 162 -1.47 -5.87 -7.42
CA ILE A 162 -1.06 -4.49 -7.77
C ILE A 162 -2.29 -3.62 -8.05
N GLU A 163 -3.27 -4.15 -8.77
CA GLU A 163 -4.51 -3.46 -9.06
C GLU A 163 -5.34 -3.24 -7.79
N ILE A 164 -5.42 -4.24 -6.91
CA ILE A 164 -6.11 -4.11 -5.62
C ILE A 164 -5.55 -2.93 -4.83
N PHE A 165 -4.23 -2.79 -4.73
CA PHE A 165 -3.61 -1.69 -3.99
C PHE A 165 -3.82 -0.32 -4.65
N ALA A 166 -3.87 -0.25 -5.98
CA ALA A 166 -4.26 0.98 -6.67
C ALA A 166 -5.71 1.37 -6.35
N GLU A 167 -6.62 0.40 -6.34
CA GLU A 167 -8.03 0.63 -5.99
C GLU A 167 -8.21 1.02 -4.51
N THR A 168 -7.40 0.46 -3.61
CA THR A 168 -7.33 0.86 -2.21
C THR A 168 -6.80 2.29 -2.06
N LEU A 169 -5.77 2.71 -2.80
CA LEU A 169 -5.31 4.09 -2.80
C LEU A 169 -6.38 5.06 -3.31
N LEU A 170 -7.11 4.70 -4.38
CA LEU A 170 -8.23 5.51 -4.88
C LEU A 170 -9.35 5.63 -3.84
N ALA A 171 -9.69 4.54 -3.14
CA ALA A 171 -10.66 4.58 -2.04
C ALA A 171 -10.23 5.55 -0.92
N ASN A 172 -8.95 5.50 -0.54
CA ASN A 172 -8.38 6.44 0.43
C ASN A 172 -8.42 7.88 -0.10
N CYS A 173 -8.12 8.10 -1.39
CA CYS A 173 -8.18 9.41 -2.04
C CYS A 173 -9.60 9.99 -1.97
N GLU A 174 -10.64 9.20 -2.27
CA GLU A 174 -12.05 9.60 -2.15
C GLU A 174 -12.41 9.97 -0.71
N GLN A 175 -11.96 9.17 0.27
CA GLN A 175 -12.18 9.48 1.68
C GLN A 175 -11.48 10.80 2.09
N VAL A 176 -10.24 11.03 1.63
CA VAL A 176 -9.53 12.31 1.84
C VAL A 176 -10.30 13.47 1.22
N GLY A 177 -10.79 13.32 -0.02
CA GLY A 177 -11.59 14.34 -0.67
C GLY A 177 -12.83 14.71 0.14
N ARG A 178 -13.51 13.70 0.74
CA ARG A 178 -14.63 13.95 1.65
C ARG A 178 -14.20 14.66 2.93
N MET A 179 -13.07 14.28 3.53
CA MET A 179 -12.55 14.94 4.74
C MET A 179 -12.19 16.40 4.48
N VAL A 180 -11.51 16.71 3.38
CA VAL A 180 -11.17 18.09 2.99
C VAL A 180 -12.43 18.93 2.79
N ARG A 181 -13.45 18.41 2.07
CA ARG A 181 -14.74 19.10 1.88
C ARG A 181 -15.44 19.36 3.22
N ASN A 182 -15.45 18.40 4.12
CA ASN A 182 -16.09 18.57 5.43
C ASN A 182 -15.39 19.65 6.27
N THR A 183 -14.06 19.76 6.16
CA THR A 183 -13.27 20.74 6.91
C THR A 183 -13.35 22.15 6.30
N THR A 184 -13.27 22.27 4.99
CA THR A 184 -13.10 23.56 4.28
C THR A 184 -14.38 24.08 3.63
N GLN A 185 -15.39 23.23 3.44
CA GLN A 185 -16.56 23.47 2.59
C GLN A 185 -16.24 23.73 1.11
N GLU A 186 -15.00 23.50 0.67
CA GLU A 186 -14.53 23.71 -0.70
C GLU A 186 -14.20 22.40 -1.41
N GLN A 187 -14.10 22.44 -2.74
CA GLN A 187 -13.61 21.30 -3.51
C GLN A 187 -12.11 21.08 -3.21
N PRO A 188 -11.64 19.82 -3.02
CA PRO A 188 -10.28 19.56 -2.57
C PRO A 188 -9.20 20.22 -3.44
N GLY A 189 -9.28 20.06 -4.77
CA GLY A 189 -8.32 20.65 -5.71
C GLY A 189 -8.36 22.17 -5.84
N ARG A 190 -9.23 22.89 -5.10
CA ARG A 190 -9.21 24.35 -5.01
C ARG A 190 -8.40 24.88 -3.83
N VAL A 191 -8.22 24.04 -2.80
CA VAL A 191 -7.67 24.44 -1.50
C VAL A 191 -6.48 23.60 -1.05
N VAL A 192 -6.20 22.49 -1.75
CA VAL A 192 -5.07 21.60 -1.53
C VAL A 192 -4.38 21.34 -2.85
N GLU A 193 -3.05 21.42 -2.85
CA GLU A 193 -2.23 21.07 -4.00
C GLU A 193 -2.26 19.56 -4.28
N TYR A 194 -2.03 19.20 -5.54
CA TYR A 194 -2.10 17.81 -6.00
C TYR A 194 -1.17 16.86 -5.20
N GLU A 195 0.07 17.27 -4.94
CA GLU A 195 1.03 16.45 -4.18
C GLU A 195 0.59 16.26 -2.72
N ASP A 196 0.03 17.31 -2.10
CA ASP A 196 -0.42 17.25 -0.71
C ASP A 196 -1.68 16.38 -0.56
N LEU A 197 -2.56 16.33 -1.57
CA LEU A 197 -3.66 15.36 -1.61
C LEU A 197 -3.17 13.91 -1.59
N TRP A 198 -2.08 13.59 -2.29
CA TRP A 198 -1.48 12.25 -2.25
C TRP A 198 -0.79 11.97 -0.91
N ARG A 199 -0.12 12.95 -0.30
CA ARG A 199 0.44 12.80 1.05
C ARG A 199 -0.65 12.57 2.11
N PHE A 200 -1.77 13.26 1.99
CA PHE A 200 -2.94 13.00 2.83
C PHE A 200 -3.53 11.61 2.55
N THR A 201 -3.60 11.20 1.29
CA THR A 201 -4.05 9.85 0.92
C THR A 201 -3.19 8.76 1.55
N LEU A 202 -1.86 8.91 1.52
CA LEU A 202 -0.93 8.00 2.20
C LEU A 202 -1.10 8.02 3.72
N SER A 203 -1.32 9.19 4.31
CA SER A 203 -1.62 9.31 5.75
C SER A 203 -2.90 8.56 6.12
N ASN A 204 -3.92 8.63 5.26
CA ASN A 204 -5.17 7.90 5.45
C ASN A 204 -4.98 6.39 5.28
N TYR A 205 -4.20 5.99 4.28
CA TYR A 205 -3.87 4.59 4.01
C TYR A 205 -3.18 3.93 5.23
N ASN A 206 -2.23 4.64 5.83
CA ASN A 206 -1.40 4.11 6.91
C ASN A 206 -2.00 4.30 8.32
N ALA A 207 -2.50 5.50 8.64
CA ALA A 207 -2.98 5.84 9.98
C ALA A 207 -4.50 5.96 10.09
N GLY A 208 -5.21 5.88 8.97
CA GLY A 208 -6.67 5.92 8.92
C GLY A 208 -7.29 7.33 9.05
N PRO A 209 -8.62 7.41 8.82
CA PRO A 209 -9.35 8.67 8.73
C PRO A 209 -9.47 9.40 10.07
N GLY A 210 -9.40 8.68 11.19
CA GLY A 210 -9.43 9.28 12.52
C GLY A 210 -8.22 10.22 12.73
N CYS A 211 -7.02 9.72 12.46
CA CYS A 211 -5.78 10.49 12.57
C CYS A 211 -5.79 11.70 11.63
N LEU A 212 -6.07 11.49 10.35
CA LEU A 212 -5.99 12.54 9.34
C LEU A 212 -7.08 13.61 9.53
N SER A 213 -8.34 13.23 9.80
CA SER A 213 -9.43 14.21 9.93
C SER A 213 -9.20 15.18 11.10
N MET A 214 -8.64 14.71 12.22
CA MET A 214 -8.28 15.57 13.35
C MET A 214 -7.14 16.54 12.98
N ALA A 215 -6.11 16.04 12.28
CA ALA A 215 -4.98 16.86 11.84
C ALA A 215 -5.42 17.95 10.85
N LEU A 216 -6.24 17.60 9.86
CA LEU A 216 -6.80 18.54 8.87
C LEU A 216 -7.59 19.66 9.55
N ARG A 217 -8.49 19.32 10.48
CA ARG A 217 -9.29 20.33 11.21
C ARG A 217 -8.39 21.27 12.03
N SER A 218 -7.44 20.71 12.78
CA SER A 218 -6.51 21.51 13.58
C SER A 218 -5.64 22.43 12.71
N ALA A 219 -5.20 21.97 11.54
CA ALA A 219 -4.39 22.78 10.62
C ALA A 219 -5.21 23.93 10.03
N TRP A 220 -6.43 23.64 9.60
CA TRP A 220 -7.36 24.62 9.07
C TRP A 220 -7.74 25.68 10.10
N ASP A 221 -8.10 25.28 11.31
CA ASP A 221 -8.48 26.20 12.39
C ASP A 221 -7.33 27.14 12.79
N LYS A 222 -6.09 26.68 12.69
CA LYS A 222 -4.90 27.46 13.06
C LYS A 222 -4.37 28.36 11.95
N THR A 223 -4.43 27.91 10.70
CA THR A 223 -3.68 28.54 9.59
C THR A 223 -4.56 28.94 8.42
N GLY A 224 -5.78 28.40 8.31
CA GLY A 224 -6.62 28.54 7.13
C GLY A 224 -6.03 27.90 5.87
N GLN A 225 -5.07 26.98 6.02
CA GLN A 225 -4.38 26.31 4.92
C GLN A 225 -4.28 24.80 5.20
N LEU A 226 -4.27 24.02 4.12
CA LEU A 226 -4.10 22.57 4.16
C LEU A 226 -2.91 22.18 3.28
N THR A 227 -1.71 22.54 3.73
CA THR A 227 -0.45 22.05 3.15
C THR A 227 0.07 20.86 3.95
N TRP A 228 0.93 20.03 3.34
CA TRP A 228 1.54 18.92 4.06
C TRP A 228 2.24 19.38 5.34
N THR A 229 3.07 20.44 5.27
CA THR A 229 3.77 21.00 6.43
C THR A 229 2.81 21.41 7.55
N THR A 230 1.72 22.11 7.20
CA THR A 230 0.75 22.55 8.22
C THR A 230 0.01 21.40 8.88
N VAL A 231 -0.31 20.34 8.13
CA VAL A 231 -1.09 19.19 8.59
C VAL A 231 -0.22 18.18 9.34
N SER A 232 1.00 17.92 8.86
CA SER A 232 1.95 17.00 9.49
C SER A 232 2.26 17.40 10.94
N ASP A 233 2.31 18.70 11.21
CA ASP A 233 2.54 19.25 12.55
C ASP A 233 1.38 19.00 13.52
N GLN A 234 0.18 18.70 13.02
CA GLN A 234 -1.02 18.52 13.84
C GLN A 234 -1.31 17.06 14.20
N PHE A 235 -0.56 16.09 13.67
CA PHE A 235 -0.75 14.70 14.08
C PHE A 235 -0.44 14.54 15.58
N SER A 236 -1.39 13.91 16.27
CA SER A 236 -1.24 13.53 17.67
C SER A 236 -0.07 12.55 17.85
N PRO A 237 0.46 12.36 19.07
CA PRO A 237 1.60 11.48 19.29
C PRO A 237 1.42 10.05 18.75
N VAL A 238 0.20 9.49 18.85
CA VAL A 238 -0.10 8.14 18.34
C VAL A 238 -0.15 8.06 16.82
N CYS A 239 -0.53 9.16 16.15
CA CYS A 239 -0.61 9.22 14.68
C CYS A 239 0.69 9.70 14.04
N ARG A 240 1.61 10.27 14.82
CA ARG A 240 2.87 10.88 14.34
C ARG A 240 3.75 9.96 13.49
N PRO A 241 3.83 8.63 13.72
CA PRO A 241 4.59 7.73 12.84
C PRO A 241 4.18 7.80 11.37
N THR A 242 2.95 8.19 11.06
CA THR A 242 2.48 8.33 9.67
C THR A 242 3.24 9.41 8.88
N VAL A 243 3.79 10.41 9.57
CA VAL A 243 4.59 11.47 8.92
C VAL A 243 5.87 10.86 8.35
N GLU A 244 6.59 10.06 9.14
CA GLU A 244 7.80 9.37 8.67
C GLU A 244 7.48 8.38 7.54
N TYR A 245 6.36 7.68 7.64
CA TYR A 245 5.86 6.79 6.58
C TYR A 245 5.65 7.55 5.26
N VAL A 246 4.94 8.68 5.28
CA VAL A 246 4.67 9.51 4.10
C VAL A 246 5.97 10.06 3.51
N GLU A 247 6.90 10.51 4.37
CA GLU A 247 8.19 11.03 3.92
C GLU A 247 9.05 9.97 3.23
N ARG A 248 9.09 8.74 3.78
CA ARG A 248 9.80 7.62 3.17
C ARG A 248 9.28 7.27 1.76
N ILE A 249 7.96 7.39 1.54
CA ILE A 249 7.35 7.12 0.24
C ILE A 249 7.52 8.31 -0.72
N SER A 250 7.44 9.54 -0.21
CA SER A 250 7.57 10.77 -1.01
C SER A 250 9.01 11.02 -1.48
N HIS A 251 9.97 10.62 -0.64
CA HIS A 251 11.40 10.80 -0.86
C HIS A 251 12.12 9.45 -0.69
N PRO A 252 11.88 8.46 -1.58
CA PRO A 252 12.52 7.17 -1.47
C PRO A 252 14.04 7.37 -1.52
N PRO A 253 14.83 6.63 -0.71
CA PRO A 253 16.28 6.69 -0.82
C PRO A 253 16.67 6.37 -2.27
N VAL A 254 17.46 7.25 -2.88
CA VAL A 254 17.95 7.05 -4.25
C VAL A 254 18.75 5.76 -4.26
N VAL A 255 18.16 4.69 -4.80
CA VAL A 255 18.94 3.54 -5.23
C VAL A 255 19.71 4.06 -6.42
N ASN A 256 21.00 4.34 -6.25
CA ASN A 256 21.86 4.69 -7.38
C ASN A 256 21.76 3.56 -8.40
N ALA A 257 20.93 3.77 -9.42
CA ALA A 257 21.05 3.11 -10.68
C ALA A 257 22.45 3.47 -11.15
N VAL A 258 23.36 2.51 -11.06
CA VAL A 258 24.66 2.66 -11.69
C VAL A 258 24.35 2.64 -13.18
N GLU A 259 24.34 3.83 -13.78
CA GLU A 259 24.44 4.01 -15.21
C GLU A 259 25.70 3.28 -15.69
N SER A 260 25.53 2.17 -16.40
CA SER A 260 26.12 1.85 -17.72
C SER A 260 25.93 0.38 -18.07
#